data_AF-A0A2N4Z1N0-F1
#
_entry.id   AF-A0A2N4Z1N0-F1
#
_cell.length_a   1.000
_cell.length_b   1.000
_cell.length_c   1.000
_cell.angle_alpha   90.00
_cell.angle_beta   90.00
_cell.angle_gamma   90.00
#
_symmetry.space_group_name_H-M   'P 1'
#
loop_
_entity.id
_entity.type
_entity.pdbx_description
1 polymer ?
#
loop_
_entity_poly.entity_id
_entity_poly.type
_entity_poly.pdbx_seq_one_letter_code
_entity_poly.pdbx_strand_id
1 'polypeptide(L)' 'MRKTKMMLLGVLLATAGASWTATAAGIDQYALKEFTADFTQFHIGDTVPA' A
#
# COMPACT_ATOMS: atom_id res chain seq x y z
N MET A 1 -37.16 -19.40 2.53
CA MET A 1 -35.80 -19.19 3.09
C MET A 1 -34.70 -18.97 2.05
N ARG A 2 -34.76 -19.56 0.83
CA ARG A 2 -33.69 -19.46 -0.17
C ARG A 2 -33.39 -18.01 -0.66
N LYS A 3 -34.42 -17.18 -0.85
CA LYS A 3 -34.26 -15.77 -1.27
C LYS A 3 -33.60 -14.90 -0.18
N THR A 4 -33.96 -15.08 1.09
CA THR A 4 -33.37 -14.35 2.22
C THR A 4 -31.90 -14.71 2.41
N LYS A 5 -31.52 -15.98 2.23
CA LYS A 5 -30.10 -16.40 2.24
C LYS A 5 -29.30 -15.76 1.10
N MET A 6 -29.86 -15.68 -0.10
CA MET A 6 -29.20 -15.05 -1.26
C MET A 6 -29.01 -13.54 -1.05
N MET A 7 -29.96 -12.86 -0.42
CA MET A 7 -29.81 -11.44 -0.05
C MET A 7 -28.74 -11.24 1.02
N LEU A 8 -28.70 -12.10 2.04
CA LEU A 8 -27.67 -12.02 3.09
C LEU A 8 -26.26 -12.30 2.54
N LEU A 9 -26.13 -13.25 1.60
CA LEU A 9 -24.88 -13.53 0.88
C LEU A 9 -24.45 -12.35 -0.01
N GLY A 10 -25.39 -11.68 -0.68
CA GLY A 10 -25.11 -10.48 -1.47
C GLY A 10 -24.61 -9.32 -0.60
N VAL A 11 -25.22 -9.13 0.58
CA VAL A 11 -24.78 -8.12 1.56
C VAL A 11 -23.40 -8.45 2.13
N LEU A 12 -23.13 -9.72 2.45
CA LEU A 12 -21.83 -10.14 2.98
C LEU A 12 -20.70 -10.00 1.96
N LEU A 13 -20.97 -10.28 0.67
CA LEU A 13 -19.98 -10.12 -0.40
C LEU A 13 -19.67 -8.64 -0.66
N ALA A 14 -20.65 -7.74 -0.52
CA ALA A 14 -20.45 -6.31 -0.66
C ALA A 14 -19.61 -5.71 0.50
N THR A 15 -19.65 -6.29 1.69
CA THR A 15 -18.89 -5.79 2.86
C THR A 15 -17.49 -6.40 2.99
N ALA A 16 -17.22 -7.54 2.36
CA ALA A 16 -15.91 -8.21 2.41
C ALA A 16 -14.83 -7.56 1.51
N GLY A 17 -15.19 -6.64 0.62
CA GLY A 17 -14.30 -6.05 -0.38
C GLY A 17 -13.28 -5.01 0.13
N ALA A 18 -13.21 -4.74 1.43
CA ALA A 18 -12.38 -3.66 1.98
C ALA A 18 -11.18 -4.15 2.80
N SER A 19 -10.59 -5.27 2.41
CA SER A 19 -9.31 -5.70 2.98
C SER A 19 -8.31 -5.86 1.84
N TRP A 20 -7.12 -5.28 2.01
CA TRP A 20 -6.01 -5.16 1.06
C TRP A 20 -5.91 -3.82 0.33
N THR A 21 -5.69 -2.74 1.09
CA THR A 21 -4.42 -2.02 0.95
C THR A 21 -3.92 -1.73 2.36
N ALA A 22 -2.75 -2.26 2.73
CA ALA A 22 -1.99 -1.62 3.80
C ALA A 22 -1.50 -0.31 3.18
N THR A 23 -2.27 0.76 3.32
CA THR A 23 -1.76 2.09 2.99
C THR A 23 -0.48 2.26 3.79
N ALA A 24 0.59 2.68 3.11
CA ALA A 24 1.82 3.15 3.71
C ALA A 24 1.61 4.45 4.54
N ALA A 25 0.44 4.57 5.20
CA ALA A 25 0.01 5.66 6.04
C ALA A 25 0.89 5.69 7.29
N GLY A 26 2.09 6.26 7.14
CA GLY A 26 3.05 6.44 8.21
C GLY A 26 4.51 6.19 7.82
N ILE A 27 4.79 5.50 6.72
CA ILE A 27 6.19 5.29 6.26
C ILE A 27 6.57 6.23 5.12
N ASP A 28 5.58 6.77 4.40
CA ASP A 28 5.79 7.69 3.28
C ASP A 28 6.46 9.00 3.72
N GLN A 29 6.23 9.43 4.97
CA GLN A 29 6.90 10.57 5.59
C GLN A 29 8.41 10.39 5.81
N TYR A 30 8.89 9.14 5.77
CA TYR A 30 10.30 8.78 5.89
C TYR A 30 10.92 8.36 4.56
N ALA A 31 10.14 8.37 3.47
CA ALA A 31 10.63 8.04 2.13
C ALA A 31 11.46 9.21 1.57
N LEU A 32 12.77 9.12 1.73
CA LEU A 32 13.72 10.06 1.13
C LEU A 32 13.79 9.78 -0.37
N LYS A 33 13.40 10.77 -1.19
CA LYS A 33 13.48 10.68 -2.66
C LYS A 33 14.91 10.85 -3.16
N GLU A 34 15.68 11.66 -2.46
CA GLU A 34 17.04 12.04 -2.78
C GLU A 34 17.77 12.29 -1.47
N PHE A 35 19.04 11.92 -1.40
CA PHE A 35 19.90 12.29 -0.27
C PHE A 35 21.33 12.45 -0.74
N THR A 36 22.07 13.33 -0.07
CA THR A 36 23.49 13.55 -0.33
C THR A 36 24.29 12.86 0.76
N ALA A 37 25.18 11.96 0.37
CA ALA A 37 26.12 11.29 1.26
C ALA A 37 27.49 11.26 0.59
N ASP A 38 28.56 11.41 1.37
CA ASP A 38 29.94 11.31 0.86
C ASP A 38 30.21 12.21 -0.36
N PHE A 39 29.78 13.48 -0.28
CA PHE A 39 29.84 14.50 -1.35
C PHE A 39 29.13 14.13 -2.66
N THR A 40 28.34 13.06 -2.66
CA THR A 40 27.63 12.53 -3.84
C THR A 40 26.11 12.61 -3.61
N GLN A 41 25.37 13.11 -4.59
CA GLN A 41 23.91 13.16 -4.56
C GLN A 41 23.34 11.87 -5.17
N PHE A 42 22.48 11.18 -4.42
CA PHE A 42 21.86 9.93 -4.83
C PHE A 42 20.37 10.12 -5.05
N HIS A 43 19.89 9.60 -6.17
CA HIS A 43 18.48 9.52 -6.53
C HIS A 43 18.01 8.05 -6.52
N ILE A 44 16.69 7.86 -6.46
CA ILE A 44 16.11 6.52 -6.63
C ILE A 44 16.47 5.99 -8.02
N GLY A 45 17.26 4.92 -8.05
CA GLY A 45 17.74 4.28 -9.28
C GLY A 45 19.25 4.40 -9.51
N ASP A 46 19.95 5.22 -8.73
CA ASP A 46 21.40 5.31 -8.80
C ASP A 46 22.06 4.07 -8.17
N THR A 47 23.20 3.65 -8.74
CA THR A 47 23.96 2.50 -8.24
C THR A 47 24.98 2.97 -7.21
N VAL A 48 24.96 2.36 -6.02
CA VAL A 48 25.93 2.66 -4.96
C VAL A 48 27.29 2.01 -5.24
N PRO A 49 28.41 2.68 -4.90
CA PRO A 49 29.75 2.09 -5.00
C PRO A 49 29.90 0.89 -4.04
N ALA A 50 30.74 -0.08 -4.44
CA ALA A 50 30.97 -1.34 -3.74
C ALA A 50 31.81 -1.21 -2.47
#